data_AF-A0A8T5PQJ1-F1
#
_entry.id   AF-A0A8T5PQJ1-F1
#
_cell.length_a   1.000
_cell.length_b   1.000
_cell.length_c   1.000
_cell.angle_alpha   90.00
_cell.angle_beta   90.00
_cell.angle_gamma   90.00
#
_symmetry.space_group_name_H-M   'P 1'
#
loop_
_entity.id
_entity.type
_entity.pdbx_description
1 polymer ?
#
loop_
_entity_poly.entity_id
_entity_poly.type
_entity_poly.pdbx_seq_one_letter_code
_entity_poly.pdbx_strand_id
1 'polypeptide(L)' 'MEPKQELIDKIYRLAFEYEAELGSCPQCVLAAIKEIIDIGDEDIFKSADALAGGTSLSSKGTCGALVEGMLAISSIAGRG' A
#
# COMPACT_ATOMS: atom_id res chain seq x y z
N MET A 1 -21.94 -9.89 3.54
CA MET A 1 -20.48 -9.81 3.37
C MET A 1 -20.25 -9.58 1.90
N GLU A 2 -19.54 -8.51 1.52
CA GLU A 2 -19.17 -8.32 0.12
C GLU A 2 -18.29 -9.49 -0.36
N PRO A 3 -18.44 -9.94 -1.61
CA PRO A 3 -17.56 -10.92 -2.20
C PRO A 3 -16.10 -10.49 -2.13
N LYS A 4 -15.20 -11.43 -1.82
CA LYS A 4 -13.75 -11.17 -1.72
C LYS A 4 -13.19 -10.47 -2.96
N GLN A 5 -13.66 -10.83 -4.15
CA GLN A 5 -13.20 -10.22 -5.40
C GLN A 5 -13.62 -8.75 -5.50
N GLU A 6 -14.83 -8.39 -5.06
CA GLU A 6 -15.30 -7.00 -5.09
C GLU A 6 -14.45 -6.11 -4.18
N LEU A 7 -14.04 -6.61 -3.00
CA LEU A 7 -13.11 -5.91 -2.11
C LEU A 7 -11.75 -5.70 -2.76
N ILE A 8 -11.20 -6.72 -3.43
CA ILE A 8 -9.90 -6.62 -4.13
C ILE A 8 -9.98 -5.60 -5.27
N ASP A 9 -11.05 -5.63 -6.06
CA ASP A 9 -11.24 -4.71 -7.18
C ASP A 9 -11.41 -3.26 -6.69
N LYS A 10 -12.09 -3.05 -5.56
CA LYS A 10 -12.19 -1.74 -4.90
C LYS A 10 -10.83 -1.24 -4.42
N ILE A 11 -10.05 -2.06 -3.72
CA ILE A 11 -8.70 -1.69 -3.26
C ILE A 11 -7.83 -1.30 -4.45
N TYR A 12 -7.86 -2.09 -5.54
CA TYR A 12 -7.08 -1.79 -6.74
C TYR A 12 -7.46 -0.44 -7.36
N ARG A 13 -8.76 -0.19 -7.54
CA ARG A 13 -9.25 1.08 -8.12
C ARG A 13 -8.90 2.27 -7.23
N LEU A 14 -9.14 2.15 -5.93
CA LEU A 14 -8.86 3.21 -4.98
C LEU A 14 -7.36 3.54 -4.90
N ALA A 15 -6.50 2.51 -4.89
CA ALA A 15 -5.06 2.72 -4.92
C ALA A 15 -4.59 3.42 -6.21
N PHE A 16 -5.22 3.11 -7.35
CA PHE A 16 -4.94 3.80 -8.61
C PHE A 16 -5.41 5.27 -8.60
N GLU A 17 -6.59 5.55 -8.03
CA GLU A 17 -7.11 6.91 -7.89
C GLU A 17 -6.23 7.78 -6.99
N TYR A 18 -5.73 7.22 -5.89
CA TYR A 18 -4.79 7.92 -4.99
C TYR A 18 -3.45 8.27 -5.62
N GLU A 19 -3.08 7.67 -6.75
CA GLU A 19 -1.84 8.01 -7.45
C GLU A 19 -1.82 9.50 -7.84
N ALA A 20 -2.99 10.08 -8.16
CA ALA A 20 -3.14 11.50 -8.47
C ALA A 20 -3.08 12.42 -7.23
N GLU A 21 -3.41 11.91 -6.05
CA GLU A 21 -3.50 12.69 -4.80
C GLU A 21 -2.22 12.63 -3.97
N LEU A 22 -1.63 11.43 -3.86
CA LEU A 22 -0.50 11.14 -2.98
C LEU A 22 0.83 11.14 -3.73
N GLY A 23 0.86 10.75 -5.00
CA GLY A 23 2.08 10.68 -5.81
C GLY A 23 3.14 9.68 -5.33
N SER A 24 2.81 8.83 -4.35
CA SER A 24 3.70 7.83 -3.76
C SER A 24 3.07 6.45 -3.85
N CYS A 25 3.57 5.61 -4.77
CA CYS A 25 2.99 4.30 -5.06
C CYS A 25 2.82 3.37 -3.84
N PRO A 26 3.74 3.27 -2.86
CA PRO A 26 3.48 2.49 -1.65
C PRO A 26 2.37 3.13 -0.79
N GLN A 27 2.38 4.45 -0.59
CA GLN A 27 1.36 5.12 0.21
C GLN A 27 -0.05 4.98 -0.39
N CYS A 28 -0.18 4.96 -1.73
CA CYS A 28 -1.44 4.70 -2.41
C CYS A 28 -2.01 3.32 -2.07
N VAL A 29 -1.16 2.29 -2.06
CA VAL A 29 -1.57 0.92 -1.71
C VAL A 29 -1.97 0.84 -0.24
N LEU A 30 -1.19 1.40 0.68
CA LEU A 30 -1.54 1.36 2.09
C LEU A 30 -2.81 2.14 2.39
N ALA A 31 -3.00 3.32 1.81
CA ALA A 31 -4.21 4.12 2.00
C ALA A 31 -5.46 3.35 1.57
N ALA A 32 -5.43 2.69 0.41
CA ALA A 32 -6.56 1.91 -0.08
C ALA A 32 -6.83 0.67 0.79
N ILE A 33 -5.77 -0.02 1.24
CA ILE A 33 -5.89 -1.16 2.16
C ILE A 33 -6.47 -0.69 3.50
N LYS A 34 -5.97 0.42 4.05
CA LYS A 34 -6.43 0.99 5.31
C LYS A 34 -7.89 1.41 5.23
N GLU A 35 -8.32 2.04 4.15
CA GLU A 35 -9.70 2.49 3.98
C GLU A 35 -10.69 1.33 3.85
N ILE A 36 -10.35 0.29 3.07
CA ILE A 36 -11.31 -0.79 2.76
C ILE A 36 -11.32 -1.89 3.83
N ILE A 37 -10.17 -2.24 4.41
CA ILE A 37 -10.04 -3.38 5.34
C ILE A 37 -9.32 -3.05 6.65
N ASP A 38 -9.09 -1.77 6.94
CA ASP A 38 -8.57 -1.25 8.22
C ASP A 38 -7.18 -1.77 8.64
N ILE A 39 -6.33 -2.11 7.68
CA ILE A 39 -4.95 -2.58 7.93
C ILE A 39 -3.95 -1.45 7.69
N GLY A 40 -3.02 -1.27 8.64
CA GLY A 40 -2.01 -0.21 8.61
C GLY A 40 -2.28 0.88 9.64
N ASP A 41 -1.28 1.73 9.85
CA ASP A 41 -1.32 2.91 10.72
C ASP A 41 -0.50 4.06 10.11
N GLU A 42 -0.49 5.21 10.81
CA GLU A 42 0.20 6.43 10.37
C GLU A 42 1.72 6.28 10.35
N ASP A 43 2.29 5.46 11.25
CA ASP A 43 3.73 5.22 11.30
C ASP A 43 4.18 4.38 10.09
N ILE A 44 3.42 3.34 9.74
CA ILE A 44 3.64 2.57 8.51
C ILE A 44 3.47 3.48 7.30
N PHE A 45 2.41 4.29 7.23
CA PHE A 45 2.16 5.21 6.11
C PHE A 45 3.29 6.22 5.90
N LYS A 46 3.83 6.76 6.98
CA LYS A 46 4.98 7.67 6.92
C LYS A 46 6.26 6.95 6.49
N SER A 47 6.48 5.73 6.97
CA SER A 47 7.67 4.93 6.62
C SER A 47 7.65 4.43 5.17
N ALA A 48 6.46 4.20 4.61
CA ALA A 48 6.24 3.68 3.27
C ALA A 48 6.82 4.60 2.18
N ASP A 49 6.88 5.91 2.39
CA ASP A 49 7.33 6.88 1.39
C ASP A 49 8.73 6.59 0.84
N ALA A 50 9.64 6.10 1.70
CA ALA A 50 11.00 5.75 1.30
C ALA A 50 11.06 4.61 0.26
N LEU A 51 9.96 3.87 0.06
CA LEU A 51 9.85 2.77 -0.91
C LEU A 51 9.38 3.23 -2.30
N ALA A 52 8.96 4.49 -2.44
CA ALA A 52 8.47 5.04 -3.69
C ALA A 52 9.53 5.00 -4.81
N GLY A 53 9.06 4.85 -6.05
CA GLY A 53 9.90 4.93 -7.25
C GLY A 53 11.07 3.93 -7.31
N GLY A 54 10.86 2.70 -6.83
CA GLY A 54 11.90 1.66 -6.83
C GLY A 54 12.92 1.88 -5.72
N THR A 55 12.46 2.09 -4.48
CA THR A 55 13.27 2.44 -3.30
C THR A 55 13.93 3.82 -3.46
N SER A 56 13.38 4.80 -2.75
CA SER A 56 13.89 6.17 -2.63
C SER A 56 14.07 6.86 -3.99
N LEU A 57 13.09 6.69 -4.88
CA LEU A 57 13.07 7.24 -6.24
C LEU A 57 14.27 6.85 -7.12
N SER A 58 15.01 5.80 -6.73
CA SER A 58 16.23 5.40 -7.44
C SER A 58 15.95 4.69 -8.76
N SER A 59 14.70 4.26 -9.00
CA SER A 59 14.31 3.33 -10.06
C SER A 59 15.08 2.00 -10.02
N LYS A 60 15.72 1.69 -8.88
CA LYS A 60 16.60 0.53 -8.68
C LYS A 60 16.22 -0.14 -7.37
N GLY A 61 15.17 -0.94 -7.42
CA GLY A 61 14.66 -1.65 -6.25
C GLY A 61 13.33 -2.33 -6.55
N THR A 62 12.73 -2.89 -5.51
CA THR A 62 11.39 -3.47 -5.63
C THR A 62 10.35 -2.37 -5.84
N CYS A 63 9.30 -2.67 -6.60
CA CYS A 63 8.15 -1.78 -6.77
C CYS A 63 7.54 -1.42 -5.40
N GLY A 64 7.37 -0.13 -5.12
CA GLY A 64 6.83 0.35 -3.84
C GLY A 64 5.44 -0.24 -3.54
N ALA A 65 4.57 -0.32 -4.53
CA ALA A 65 3.25 -0.95 -4.39
C ALA A 65 3.33 -2.43 -3.97
N LEU A 66 4.30 -3.18 -4.50
CA LEU A 66 4.50 -4.58 -4.13
C LEU A 66 5.03 -4.73 -2.71
N VAL A 67 6.04 -3.93 -2.34
CA VAL A 67 6.60 -3.96 -0.98
C VAL A 67 5.55 -3.57 0.04
N GLU A 68 4.70 -2.59 -0.26
CA GLU A 68 3.64 -2.17 0.67
C GLU A 68 2.62 -3.28 0.93
N GLY A 69 2.20 -4.01 -0.11
CA GLY A 69 1.33 -5.17 0.09
C GLY A 69 1.95 -6.23 1.01
N MET A 70 3.27 -6.44 0.91
CA MET A 70 4.01 -7.34 1.81
C MET A 70 4.10 -6.78 3.25
N LEU A 71 4.29 -5.47 3.39
CA LEU A 71 4.29 -4.77 4.68
C LEU A 71 2.94 -4.88 5.37
N ALA A 72 1.83 -4.65 4.66
CA ALA A 72 0.48 -4.79 5.20
C ALA A 72 0.18 -6.21 5.67
N ILE A 73 0.69 -7.24 4.99
CA ILE A 73 0.59 -8.63 5.46
C ILE A 73 1.45 -8.83 6.73
N SER A 74 2.67 -8.30 6.72
CA SER A 74 3.63 -8.48 7.81
C SER A 74 3.29 -7.68 9.06
N SER A 75 2.52 -6.59 8.96
CA SER A 75 2.02 -5.86 10.12
C SER A 75 1.02 -6.68 10.95
N ILE A 76 0.40 -7.71 10.35
CA ILE A 76 -0.53 -8.62 11.02
C ILE A 76 0.14 -9.94 11.40
N ALA A 77 0.93 -10.51 10.48
CA ALA A 77 1.45 -11.88 10.58
C ALA A 77 2.98 -11.96 10.43
N GLY A 78 3.68 -10.86 10.70
CA GLY A 78 5.13 -10.77 10.64
C GLY A 78 5.84 -11.53 11.76
N ARG A 79 7.17 -11.62 11.62
CA ARG A 79 8.03 -12.21 12.66
C ARG A 79 8.40 -11.13 13.69
N GLY A 80 8.27 -11.47 14.98
CA GLY A 80 8.75 -10.66 16.12
C GLY A 80 10.21 -10.89 16.45
#